data_AF-X1BY46-F1
#
_entry.id   AF-X1BY46-F1
#
_cell.length_a   1.000
_cell.length_b   1.000
_cell.length_c   1.000
_cell.angle_alpha   90.00
_cell.angle_beta   90.00
_cell.angle_gamma   90.00
#
_symmetry.space_group_name_H-M   'P 1'
#
loop_
_entity.id
_entity.type
_entity.pdbx_description
1 polymer ?
#
loop_
_entity_poly.entity_id
_entity_poly.type
_entity_poly.pdbx_seq_one_letter_code
_entity_poly.pdbx_strand_id
1 'polypeptide(L)'
;MNIIPVEPEFAKGVIRNFLHVQEMNGSIDWKPGLGGQRNGALCTPFLAEIAWRIYQHSEDREFLQEVHDPIYKFFKTWFTRRHDRDGDGFPEWDHSLQSGYDDWPLFARWTTWGCGLDISTAETSDLGAYLFKECNSLAAMASELEKQEHLEWLNARADILRESIEASWGDESHCYQHVDRDIHNSPQGEMLGHGEGTFDLELDRTF
;
A
#
# COMPACT_ATOMS: atom_id res chain seq x y z
N MET A 1 13.42 -2.19 17.54
CA MET A 1 13.51 -1.28 18.68
C MET A 1 12.84 0.02 18.28
N ASN A 2 11.78 0.46 18.97
CA ASN A 2 11.07 1.69 18.63
C ASN A 2 11.81 2.88 19.26
N ILE A 3 12.26 3.83 18.44
CA ILE A 3 13.04 5.01 18.89
C ILE A 3 12.16 6.17 19.35
N ILE A 4 10.87 6.19 18.99
CA ILE A 4 9.97 7.33 19.26
C ILE A 4 9.96 7.71 20.75
N PRO A 5 9.88 6.77 21.71
CA PRO A 5 9.84 7.14 23.13
C PRO A 5 11.16 7.67 23.69
N VAL A 6 12.28 7.37 23.03
CA VAL A 6 13.63 7.62 23.53
C VAL A 6 14.24 8.85 22.86
N GLU A 7 14.07 8.99 21.55
CA GLU A 7 14.66 10.07 20.74
C GLU A 7 13.68 10.52 19.64
N PRO A 8 12.62 11.27 20.00
CA PRO A 8 11.58 11.69 19.06
C PRO A 8 12.12 12.62 17.96
N GLU A 9 13.14 13.44 18.23
CA GLU A 9 13.73 14.32 17.22
C GLU A 9 14.40 13.55 16.08
N PHE A 10 15.05 12.42 16.40
CA PHE A 10 15.61 11.57 15.35
C PHE A 10 14.51 10.93 14.51
N ALA A 11 13.41 10.50 15.14
CA ALA A 11 12.25 9.97 14.42
C ALA A 11 11.60 11.02 13.50
N LYS A 12 11.46 12.28 13.94
CA LYS A 12 11.03 13.40 13.10
C LYS A 12 11.97 13.62 11.92
N GLY A 13 13.28 13.54 12.17
CA GLY A 13 14.32 13.64 11.12
C GLY A 13 14.17 12.59 10.02
N VAL A 14 13.79 11.36 10.37
CA VAL A 14 13.53 10.31 9.36
C VAL A 14 12.35 10.68 8.45
N ILE A 15 11.23 11.16 9.02
CA ILE A 15 10.08 11.63 8.22
C ILE A 15 10.50 12.79 7.30
N ARG A 16 11.22 13.77 7.84
CA ARG A 16 11.72 14.93 7.07
C ARG A 16 12.61 14.48 5.90
N ASN A 17 13.42 13.44 6.06
CA ASN A 17 14.27 12.92 4.98
C ASN A 17 13.45 12.33 3.82
N PHE A 18 12.38 11.58 4.11
CA PHE A 18 11.46 11.08 3.07
C PHE A 18 10.72 12.23 2.37
N LEU A 19 10.27 13.22 3.13
CA LEU A 19 9.59 14.39 2.56
C LEU A 19 10.52 15.29 1.75
N HIS A 20 11.81 15.35 2.09
CA HIS A 20 12.80 16.16 1.37
C HIS A 20 12.97 15.71 -0.10
N VAL A 21 12.77 14.43 -0.38
CA VAL A 21 12.87 13.86 -1.74
C VAL A 21 11.52 13.79 -2.46
N GLN A 22 10.45 14.34 -1.85
CA GLN A 22 9.13 14.37 -2.47
C GLN A 22 9.15 15.17 -3.77
N GLU A 23 8.58 14.60 -4.81
CA GLU A 23 8.45 15.25 -6.11
C GLU A 23 7.28 16.23 -6.20
N MET A 24 7.26 17.04 -7.25
CA MET A 24 6.17 17.98 -7.52
C MET A 24 4.81 17.31 -7.66
N ASN A 25 4.74 16.05 -8.09
CA ASN A 25 3.50 15.27 -8.19
C ASN A 25 3.08 14.62 -6.86
N GLY A 26 3.89 14.71 -5.81
CA GLY A 26 3.64 14.09 -4.50
C GLY A 26 4.36 12.77 -4.27
N SER A 27 4.92 12.15 -5.30
CA SER A 27 5.62 10.86 -5.21
C SER A 27 6.86 10.97 -4.33
N ILE A 28 7.10 9.92 -3.54
CA ILE A 28 8.30 9.72 -2.73
C ILE A 28 8.89 8.38 -3.14
N ASP A 29 10.17 8.33 -3.50
CA ASP A 29 10.84 7.08 -3.87
C ASP A 29 10.99 6.17 -2.64
N TRP A 30 10.83 4.86 -2.81
CA TRP A 30 10.98 3.90 -1.71
C TRP A 30 12.39 3.85 -1.11
N LYS A 31 13.44 4.03 -1.93
CA LYS A 31 14.84 3.96 -1.49
C LYS A 31 15.62 5.14 -2.07
N PRO A 32 15.38 6.37 -1.57
CA PRO A 32 16.13 7.52 -2.04
C PRO A 32 17.60 7.36 -1.64
N GLY A 33 18.47 7.22 -2.63
CA GLY A 33 19.90 7.19 -2.41
C GLY A 33 20.44 8.58 -2.11
N LEU A 34 21.41 8.66 -1.19
CA LEU A 34 22.07 9.93 -0.81
C LEU A 34 22.77 10.63 -1.99
N GLY A 35 23.07 9.90 -3.08
CA GLY A 35 23.64 10.44 -4.31
C GLY A 35 22.61 10.70 -5.43
N GLY A 36 21.31 10.68 -5.12
CA GLY A 36 20.24 10.83 -6.11
C GLY A 36 19.84 9.54 -6.83
N GLN A 37 20.31 8.38 -6.36
CA GLN A 37 19.82 7.09 -6.86
C GLN A 37 18.34 6.93 -6.53
N ARG A 38 17.59 6.29 -7.44
CA ARG A 38 16.15 6.07 -7.33
C ARG A 38 15.82 4.63 -7.68
N ASN A 39 14.92 4.04 -6.92
CA ASN A 39 14.37 2.72 -7.25
C ASN A 39 13.28 2.85 -8.33
N GLY A 40 12.54 3.97 -8.33
CA GLY A 40 11.43 4.22 -9.25
C GLY A 40 10.08 3.66 -8.78
N ALA A 41 10.06 2.98 -7.64
CA ALA A 41 8.85 2.51 -6.96
C ALA A 41 8.41 3.52 -5.90
N LEU A 42 7.09 3.71 -5.75
CA LEU A 42 6.51 4.58 -4.74
C LEU A 42 6.79 4.01 -3.34
N CYS A 43 7.15 4.88 -2.40
CA CYS A 43 7.37 4.49 -1.01
C CYS A 43 6.11 3.83 -0.41
N THR A 44 6.31 2.83 0.45
CA THR A 44 5.25 2.16 1.20
C THR A 44 4.46 3.15 2.06
N PRO A 45 3.12 3.07 2.12
CA PRO A 45 2.31 4.08 2.79
C PRO A 45 2.30 3.87 4.32
N PHE A 46 3.32 4.40 5.00
CA PHE A 46 3.47 4.37 6.47
C PHE A 46 3.79 5.74 7.09
N LEU A 47 3.88 6.79 6.29
CA LEU A 47 4.40 8.08 6.76
C LEU A 47 3.41 8.77 7.70
N ALA A 48 2.11 8.67 7.45
CA ALA A 48 1.09 9.29 8.28
C ALA A 48 0.97 8.62 9.66
N GLU A 49 0.96 7.29 9.71
CA GLU A 49 0.89 6.52 10.96
C GLU A 49 2.10 6.81 11.85
N ILE A 50 3.30 6.83 11.26
CA ILE A 50 4.53 7.13 12.00
C ILE A 50 4.53 8.58 12.47
N ALA A 51 4.17 9.54 11.61
CA ALA A 51 4.09 10.95 11.99
C ALA A 51 3.07 11.19 13.10
N TRP A 52 1.90 10.58 13.01
CA TRP A 52 0.87 10.67 14.04
C TRP A 52 1.36 10.11 15.38
N ARG A 53 2.02 8.95 15.38
CA ARG A 53 2.59 8.37 16.61
C ARG A 53 3.72 9.19 17.22
N ILE A 54 4.55 9.83 16.39
CA ILE A 54 5.56 10.78 16.87
C ILE A 54 4.87 11.95 17.58
N TYR A 55 3.81 12.51 16.97
CA TYR A 55 3.04 13.59 17.59
C TYR A 55 2.37 13.14 18.89
N GLN A 56 1.72 11.96 18.93
CA GLN A 56 1.09 11.45 20.16
C GLN A 56 2.06 11.30 21.34
N HIS A 57 3.35 11.11 21.08
CA HIS A 57 4.38 11.01 22.12
C HIS A 57 5.06 12.36 22.45
N SER A 58 5.26 13.20 21.44
CA SER A 58 6.00 14.47 21.58
C SER A 58 5.13 15.70 21.81
N GLU A 59 3.83 15.60 21.52
CA GLU A 59 2.84 16.68 21.49
C GLU A 59 3.27 17.89 20.63
N ASP A 60 4.22 17.68 19.71
CA ASP A 60 4.77 18.72 18.85
C ASP A 60 3.83 19.02 17.68
N ARG A 61 2.93 19.98 17.91
CA ARG A 61 1.98 20.45 16.91
C ARG A 61 2.66 21.19 15.74
N GLU A 62 3.82 21.80 15.93
CA GLU A 62 4.56 22.47 14.85
C GLU A 62 5.09 21.45 13.84
N PHE A 63 5.68 20.35 14.33
CA PHE A 63 6.05 19.21 13.50
C PHE A 63 4.84 18.65 12.75
N LEU A 64 3.69 18.50 13.43
CA LEU A 64 2.49 17.98 12.79
C LEU A 64 2.00 18.90 11.65
N GLN A 65 2.00 20.21 11.89
CA GLN A 65 1.66 21.23 10.89
C GLN A 65 2.62 21.19 9.69
N GLU A 66 3.92 21.00 9.94
CA GLU A 66 4.98 20.91 8.93
C GLU A 66 4.75 19.73 7.97
N VAL A 67 4.45 18.53 8.50
CA VAL A 67 4.45 17.29 7.72
C VAL A 67 3.10 16.93 7.11
N HIS A 68 2.00 17.49 7.62
CA HIS A 68 0.64 17.10 7.22
C HIS A 68 0.41 17.19 5.70
N ASP A 69 0.60 18.36 5.09
CA ASP A 69 0.24 18.56 3.67
C ASP A 69 1.17 17.79 2.72
N PRO A 70 2.50 17.71 2.96
CA PRO A 70 3.37 16.83 2.20
C PRO A 70 2.95 15.35 2.26
N ILE A 71 2.63 14.82 3.46
CA ILE A 71 2.20 13.43 3.61
C ILE A 71 0.84 13.22 2.94
N TYR A 72 -0.11 14.14 3.12
CA TYR A 72 -1.41 14.06 2.45
C TYR A 72 -1.26 14.02 0.92
N LYS A 73 -0.37 14.85 0.36
CA LYS A 73 -0.07 14.86 -1.08
C LYS A 73 0.52 13.54 -1.56
N PHE A 74 1.45 12.96 -0.80
CA PHE A 74 2.03 11.64 -1.09
C PHE A 74 0.99 10.54 -1.02
N PHE A 75 0.14 10.56 0.01
CA PHE A 75 -0.94 9.60 0.17
C PHE A 75 -1.89 9.61 -1.03
N LYS A 76 -2.27 10.80 -1.52
CA LYS A 76 -3.08 10.92 -2.74
C LYS A 76 -2.43 10.34 -4.00
N THR A 77 -1.10 10.24 -4.05
CA THR A 77 -0.42 9.63 -5.20
C THR A 77 -0.82 8.17 -5.38
N TRP A 78 -1.09 7.44 -4.29
CA TRP A 78 -1.56 6.05 -4.36
C TRP A 78 -2.91 5.90 -5.07
N PHE A 79 -3.79 6.91 -5.03
CA PHE A 79 -5.11 6.89 -5.69
C PHE A 79 -5.09 7.51 -7.09
N THR A 80 -3.92 7.58 -7.72
CA THR A 80 -3.82 7.99 -9.12
C THR A 80 -3.93 6.76 -10.02
N ARG A 81 -4.35 6.95 -11.27
CA ARG A 81 -4.46 5.88 -12.30
C ARG A 81 -3.19 5.05 -12.54
N ARG A 82 -2.05 5.50 -12.00
CA ARG A 82 -0.80 4.74 -12.04
C ARG A 82 -0.81 3.56 -11.06
N HIS A 83 -1.41 3.74 -9.90
CA HIS A 83 -1.40 2.80 -8.77
C HIS A 83 -2.79 2.30 -8.39
N ASP A 84 -3.86 2.94 -8.88
CA ASP A 84 -5.27 2.53 -8.76
C ASP A 84 -5.79 2.43 -10.20
N ARG A 85 -5.48 1.32 -10.86
CA ARG A 85 -5.47 1.22 -12.34
C ARG A 85 -6.88 1.20 -12.90
N ASP A 86 -7.77 0.43 -12.28
CA ASP A 86 -9.19 0.39 -12.60
C ASP A 86 -9.97 1.58 -12.01
N GLY A 87 -9.42 2.25 -11.00
CA GLY A 87 -9.95 3.49 -10.44
C GLY A 87 -11.13 3.26 -9.50
N ASP A 88 -11.19 2.09 -8.86
CA ASP A 88 -12.22 1.72 -7.89
C ASP A 88 -11.97 2.36 -6.51
N GLY A 89 -10.76 2.86 -6.28
CA GLY A 89 -10.32 3.42 -5.01
C GLY A 89 -9.53 2.45 -4.13
N PHE A 90 -9.08 1.32 -4.69
CA PHE A 90 -8.23 0.31 -4.07
C PHE A 90 -6.92 0.17 -4.85
N PRO A 91 -5.85 0.90 -4.45
CA PRO A 91 -4.57 0.83 -5.14
C PRO A 91 -3.92 -0.57 -5.12
N GLU A 92 -3.14 -0.87 -6.15
CA GLU A 92 -2.34 -2.08 -6.31
C GLU A 92 -0.83 -1.81 -6.20
N TRP A 93 -0.06 -2.84 -5.83
CA TRP A 93 1.40 -2.78 -5.89
C TRP A 93 1.89 -2.68 -7.34
N ASP A 94 2.94 -1.89 -7.60
CA ASP A 94 3.56 -1.86 -8.93
C ASP A 94 4.51 -3.05 -9.15
N HIS A 95 5.12 -3.56 -8.07
CA HIS A 95 6.12 -4.61 -8.13
C HIS A 95 6.25 -5.33 -6.78
N SER A 96 6.55 -6.64 -6.77
CA SER A 96 6.64 -7.43 -5.53
C SER A 96 7.74 -6.93 -4.57
N LEU A 97 8.90 -6.52 -5.09
CA LEU A 97 9.92 -5.81 -4.30
C LEU A 97 9.39 -4.60 -3.52
N GLN A 98 8.36 -3.90 -4.02
CA GLN A 98 7.77 -2.73 -3.36
C GLN A 98 6.97 -3.11 -2.11
N SER A 99 6.32 -4.29 -2.10
CA SER A 99 5.59 -4.80 -0.94
C SER A 99 6.53 -5.26 0.19
N GLY A 100 7.82 -5.46 -0.12
CA GLY A 100 8.81 -6.00 0.80
C GLY A 100 8.74 -7.52 0.97
N TYR A 101 7.83 -8.20 0.26
CA TYR A 101 7.65 -9.64 0.24
C TYR A 101 7.78 -10.17 -1.19
N ASP A 102 9.02 -10.25 -1.65
CA ASP A 102 9.35 -10.66 -3.01
C ASP A 102 9.13 -12.17 -3.22
N ASP A 103 9.33 -12.98 -2.19
CA ASP A 103 9.12 -14.44 -2.20
C ASP A 103 7.66 -14.87 -1.88
N TRP A 104 6.65 -14.03 -2.13
CA TRP A 104 5.24 -14.44 -1.97
C TRP A 104 4.88 -15.56 -2.95
N PRO A 105 4.38 -16.74 -2.52
CA PRO A 105 3.97 -17.84 -3.41
C PRO A 105 3.16 -17.47 -4.64
N LEU A 106 2.21 -16.55 -4.52
CA LEU A 106 1.37 -16.14 -5.64
C LEU A 106 2.12 -15.29 -6.67
N PHE A 107 3.07 -14.46 -6.24
CA PHE A 107 3.72 -13.44 -7.08
C PHE A 107 5.20 -13.71 -7.37
N ALA A 108 5.82 -14.73 -6.76
CA ALA A 108 7.22 -15.06 -6.97
C ALA A 108 7.44 -15.55 -8.41
N ARG A 109 8.21 -14.79 -9.22
CA ARG A 109 8.45 -15.07 -10.65
C ARG A 109 9.78 -15.75 -10.94
N TRP A 110 10.72 -15.73 -9.99
CA TRP A 110 12.09 -16.26 -10.15
C TRP A 110 12.28 -17.66 -9.57
N THR A 111 11.20 -18.26 -9.05
CA THR A 111 11.24 -19.60 -8.45
C THR A 111 10.31 -20.54 -9.19
N THR A 112 10.65 -21.83 -9.17
CA THR A 112 9.83 -22.89 -9.82
C THR A 112 8.59 -23.27 -9.02
N TRP A 113 8.51 -22.87 -7.74
CA TRP A 113 7.37 -23.12 -6.86
C TRP A 113 6.37 -21.97 -6.83
N GLY A 114 6.73 -20.79 -7.35
CA GLY A 114 5.85 -19.63 -7.40
C GLY A 114 4.84 -19.72 -8.54
N CYS A 115 3.64 -19.17 -8.35
CA CYS A 115 2.64 -19.06 -9.40
C CYS A 115 3.01 -17.99 -10.45
N GLY A 116 3.87 -17.04 -10.08
CA GLY A 116 4.37 -16.01 -10.98
C GLY A 116 3.32 -15.01 -11.48
N LEU A 117 2.22 -14.84 -10.73
CA LEU A 117 1.19 -13.85 -11.03
C LEU A 117 1.77 -12.43 -10.98
N ASP A 118 1.18 -11.54 -11.76
CA ASP A 118 1.54 -10.13 -11.74
C ASP A 118 0.87 -9.46 -10.54
N ILE A 119 1.66 -8.96 -9.60
CA ILE A 119 1.12 -8.30 -8.40
C ILE A 119 0.33 -7.02 -8.74
N SER A 120 0.58 -6.42 -9.91
CA SER A 120 -0.13 -5.22 -10.36
C SER A 120 -1.55 -5.48 -10.86
N THR A 121 -1.94 -6.75 -10.99
CA THR A 121 -3.32 -7.17 -11.30
C THR A 121 -4.04 -7.70 -10.07
N ALA A 122 -3.45 -7.54 -8.88
CA ALA A 122 -4.02 -8.00 -7.63
C ALA A 122 -4.21 -6.84 -6.65
N GLU A 123 -5.43 -6.70 -6.17
CA GLU A 123 -5.75 -5.94 -4.99
C GLU A 123 -5.34 -6.77 -3.77
N THR A 124 -4.32 -6.29 -3.04
CA THR A 124 -3.75 -7.03 -1.93
C THR A 124 -4.23 -6.48 -0.58
N SER A 125 -4.69 -7.38 0.30
CA SER A 125 -5.27 -7.00 1.59
C SER A 125 -4.29 -6.26 2.49
N ASP A 126 -2.98 -6.52 2.39
CA ASP A 126 -1.94 -5.81 3.14
C ASP A 126 -1.84 -4.34 2.70
N LEU A 127 -1.77 -4.05 1.39
CA LEU A 127 -1.73 -2.68 0.90
C LEU A 127 -3.00 -1.91 1.28
N GLY A 128 -4.17 -2.53 1.10
CA GLY A 128 -5.44 -1.96 1.51
C GLY A 128 -5.44 -1.59 3.00
N ALA A 129 -4.97 -2.49 3.86
CA ALA A 129 -4.90 -2.25 5.30
C ALA A 129 -3.92 -1.11 5.66
N TYR A 130 -2.78 -1.01 4.97
CA TYR A 130 -1.84 0.10 5.16
C TYR A 130 -2.47 1.43 4.78
N LEU A 131 -3.11 1.51 3.61
CA LEU A 131 -3.78 2.72 3.14
C LEU A 131 -4.96 3.10 4.04
N PHE A 132 -5.72 2.13 4.54
CA PHE A 132 -6.79 2.37 5.51
C PHE A 132 -6.24 2.97 6.81
N LYS A 133 -5.09 2.46 7.29
CA LYS A 133 -4.42 3.00 8.47
C LYS A 133 -3.89 4.42 8.24
N GLU A 134 -3.33 4.70 7.07
CA GLU A 134 -2.86 6.04 6.69
C GLU A 134 -4.02 7.03 6.57
N CYS A 135 -5.15 6.64 5.96
CA CYS A 135 -6.39 7.44 5.93
C CYS A 135 -6.79 7.90 7.33
N ASN A 136 -6.92 6.95 8.25
CA ASN A 136 -7.33 7.23 9.63
C ASN A 136 -6.31 8.11 10.37
N SER A 137 -5.02 7.88 10.13
CA SER A 137 -3.96 8.68 10.73
C SER A 137 -3.99 10.12 10.20
N LEU A 138 -4.07 10.31 8.88
CA LEU A 138 -4.22 11.63 8.26
C LEU A 138 -5.50 12.34 8.71
N ALA A 139 -6.61 11.64 8.90
CA ALA A 139 -7.85 12.22 9.39
C ALA A 139 -7.71 12.70 10.85
N ALA A 140 -7.00 11.95 11.69
CA ALA A 140 -6.69 12.36 13.05
C ALA A 140 -5.76 13.59 13.07
N MET A 141 -4.73 13.60 12.22
CA MET A 141 -3.82 14.74 12.07
C MET A 141 -4.56 15.99 11.58
N ALA A 142 -5.42 15.86 10.56
CA ALA A 142 -6.22 16.94 10.02
C ALA A 142 -7.19 17.52 11.05
N SER A 143 -7.79 16.66 11.88
CA SER A 143 -8.67 17.09 12.98
C SER A 143 -7.91 17.90 14.03
N GLU A 144 -6.72 17.46 14.43
CA GLU A 144 -5.85 18.17 15.38
C GLU A 144 -5.34 19.53 14.85
N LEU A 145 -5.17 19.63 13.52
CA LEU A 145 -4.74 20.85 12.85
C LEU A 145 -5.90 21.74 12.36
N GLU A 146 -7.16 21.35 12.64
CA GLU A 146 -8.37 22.02 12.20
C GLU A 146 -8.53 22.14 10.66
N LYS A 147 -7.92 21.22 9.90
CA LYS A 147 -7.95 21.15 8.41
C LYS A 147 -9.14 20.33 7.90
N GLN A 148 -10.34 20.87 8.10
CA GLN A 148 -11.61 20.19 7.78
C GLN A 148 -11.74 19.83 6.29
N GLU A 149 -11.09 20.58 5.40
CA GLU A 149 -11.12 20.37 3.94
C GLU A 149 -10.58 19.01 3.49
N HIS A 150 -9.77 18.34 4.29
CA HIS A 150 -9.22 17.02 3.97
C HIS A 150 -10.07 15.86 4.50
N LEU A 151 -10.86 16.09 5.56
CA LEU A 151 -11.54 15.03 6.29
C LEU A 151 -12.60 14.30 5.45
N GLU A 152 -13.37 15.04 4.66
CA GLU A 152 -14.42 14.44 3.81
C GLU A 152 -13.83 13.41 2.84
N TRP A 153 -12.76 13.79 2.13
CA TRP A 153 -12.10 12.92 1.17
C TRP A 153 -11.41 11.73 1.86
N LEU A 154 -10.74 11.95 2.99
CA LEU A 154 -10.07 10.88 3.74
C LEU A 154 -11.06 9.85 4.30
N ASN A 155 -12.17 10.30 4.87
CA ASN A 155 -13.20 9.42 5.41
C ASN A 155 -13.86 8.60 4.30
N ALA A 156 -14.20 9.23 3.17
CA ALA A 156 -14.76 8.52 2.02
C ALA A 156 -13.80 7.42 1.51
N ARG A 157 -12.49 7.69 1.47
CA ARG A 157 -11.49 6.69 1.07
C ARG A 157 -11.32 5.59 2.11
N ALA A 158 -11.35 5.93 3.40
CA ALA A 158 -11.31 4.96 4.47
C ALA A 158 -12.48 3.97 4.40
N ASP A 159 -13.69 4.46 4.08
CA ASP A 159 -14.88 3.61 3.94
C ASP A 159 -14.77 2.66 2.76
N ILE A 160 -14.35 3.14 1.58
CA ILE A 160 -14.13 2.29 0.40
C ILE A 160 -13.11 1.19 0.71
N LEU A 161 -11.94 1.56 1.25
CA LEU A 161 -10.90 0.59 1.57
C LEU A 161 -11.38 -0.44 2.60
N ARG A 162 -12.09 0.00 3.64
CA ARG A 162 -12.67 -0.91 4.64
C ARG A 162 -13.65 -1.89 4.00
N GLU A 163 -14.55 -1.41 3.16
CA GLU A 163 -15.55 -2.25 2.49
C GLU A 163 -14.91 -3.27 1.56
N SER A 164 -13.92 -2.86 0.75
CA SER A 164 -13.19 -3.78 -0.13
C SER A 164 -12.37 -4.81 0.66
N ILE A 165 -11.70 -4.42 1.76
CA ILE A 165 -10.96 -5.36 2.62
C ILE A 165 -11.93 -6.38 3.24
N GLU A 166 -13.05 -5.94 3.82
CA GLU A 166 -14.01 -6.87 4.42
C GLU A 166 -14.66 -7.78 3.37
N ALA A 167 -14.86 -7.30 2.14
CA ALA A 167 -15.34 -8.12 1.03
C ALA A 167 -14.34 -9.20 0.60
N SER A 168 -13.04 -9.01 0.85
CA SER A 168 -11.99 -10.00 0.56
C SER A 168 -11.91 -11.15 1.57
N TRP A 169 -12.74 -11.15 2.62
CA TRP A 169 -12.78 -12.24 3.60
C TRP A 169 -13.33 -13.54 2.98
N GLY A 170 -12.50 -14.58 2.93
CA GLY A 170 -12.92 -15.91 2.53
C GLY A 170 -13.44 -16.71 3.71
N ASP A 171 -14.75 -16.98 3.76
CA ASP A 171 -15.36 -17.80 4.82
C ASP A 171 -14.79 -19.23 4.87
N GLU A 172 -14.45 -19.81 3.73
CA GLU A 172 -13.87 -21.16 3.65
C GLU A 172 -12.40 -21.18 4.08
N SER A 173 -11.63 -20.14 3.74
CA SER A 173 -10.19 -20.05 4.08
C SER A 173 -9.93 -19.43 5.45
N HIS A 174 -10.94 -18.81 6.07
CA HIS A 174 -10.84 -18.04 7.31
C HIS A 174 -9.69 -17.00 7.29
N CYS A 175 -9.52 -16.35 6.15
CA CYS A 175 -8.52 -15.32 5.96
C CYS A 175 -8.94 -14.33 4.87
N TYR A 176 -8.37 -13.12 4.91
CA TYR A 176 -8.47 -12.16 3.82
C TYR A 176 -7.65 -12.62 2.62
N GLN A 177 -8.24 -12.52 1.43
CA GLN A 177 -7.68 -13.01 0.17
C GLN A 177 -7.17 -11.85 -0.69
N HIS A 178 -6.32 -12.15 -1.67
CA HIS A 178 -6.04 -11.22 -2.76
C HIS A 178 -7.11 -11.34 -3.81
N VAL A 179 -7.58 -10.19 -4.25
CA VAL A 179 -8.67 -10.08 -5.19
C VAL A 179 -8.09 -9.71 -6.54
N ASP A 180 -8.58 -10.32 -7.61
CA ASP A 180 -8.23 -9.88 -8.96
C ASP A 180 -8.84 -8.49 -9.18
N ARG A 181 -7.98 -7.54 -9.58
CA ARG A 181 -8.37 -6.13 -9.77
C ARG A 181 -9.55 -5.97 -10.74
N ASP A 182 -9.55 -6.70 -11.85
CA ASP A 182 -10.50 -6.41 -12.94
C ASP A 182 -11.89 -7.00 -12.69
N ILE A 183 -11.99 -8.08 -11.89
CA ILE A 183 -13.25 -8.77 -11.59
C ILE A 183 -13.70 -8.64 -10.13
N HIS A 184 -12.87 -8.04 -9.28
CA HIS A 184 -13.09 -7.89 -7.84
C HIS A 184 -13.50 -9.21 -7.17
N ASN A 185 -12.85 -10.31 -7.55
CA ASN A 185 -13.07 -11.63 -6.96
C ASN A 185 -11.77 -12.44 -6.87
N SER A 186 -11.73 -13.42 -5.98
CA SER A 186 -10.66 -14.40 -5.85
C SER A 186 -11.14 -15.74 -6.43
N PRO A 187 -11.01 -15.97 -7.75
CA PRO A 187 -11.52 -17.18 -8.38
C PRO A 187 -10.81 -18.42 -7.83
N GLN A 188 -11.57 -19.46 -7.52
CA GLN A 188 -10.98 -20.76 -7.18
C GLN A 188 -10.31 -21.35 -8.41
N GLY A 189 -9.00 -21.60 -8.31
CA GLY A 189 -8.25 -22.33 -9.33
C GLY A 189 -8.66 -23.80 -9.35
N GLU A 190 -8.70 -24.38 -10.55
CA GLU A 190 -8.91 -25.81 -10.75
C GLU A 190 -7.63 -26.43 -11.34
N MET A 191 -7.18 -27.56 -10.79
CA MET A 191 -6.05 -28.28 -11.36
C MET A 191 -6.49 -28.93 -12.68
N LEU A 192 -6.07 -28.33 -13.80
CA LEU A 192 -6.41 -28.83 -15.14
C LEU A 192 -5.64 -30.09 -15.52
N GLY A 193 -4.42 -30.28 -14.99
CA GLY A 193 -3.61 -31.47 -15.22
C GLY A 193 -2.30 -31.44 -14.42
N HIS A 194 -1.67 -32.61 -14.29
CA HIS A 194 -0.38 -32.78 -13.62
C HIS A 194 0.48 -33.76 -14.42
N GLY A 195 1.75 -33.45 -14.64
CA GLY A 195 2.69 -34.31 -15.36
C GLY A 195 4.15 -33.94 -15.12
N GLU A 196 5.06 -34.85 -15.49
CA GLU A 196 6.51 -34.66 -15.42
C GLU A 196 7.13 -34.56 -16.83
N GLY A 197 8.03 -33.59 -17.05
CA GLY A 197 8.69 -33.39 -18.34
C GLY A 197 7.81 -32.65 -19.36
N THR A 198 7.95 -32.99 -20.66
CA THR A 198 7.07 -32.47 -21.70
C THR A 198 5.67 -33.05 -21.51
N PHE A 199 4.72 -32.21 -21.11
CA PHE A 199 3.34 -32.57 -20.80
C PHE A 199 2.40 -31.80 -21.73
N ASP A 200 1.71 -32.53 -22.60
CA ASP A 200 0.66 -32.00 -23.47
C ASP A 200 -0.71 -32.32 -22.84
N LEU A 201 -1.52 -31.29 -22.63
CA LEU A 201 -2.88 -31.41 -22.11
C LEU A 201 -3.85 -30.81 -23.13
N GLU A 202 -4.67 -31.65 -23.75
CA GLU A 202 -5.78 -31.18 -24.58
C GLU A 202 -6.92 -30.68 -23.67
N LEU A 203 -7.20 -29.39 -23.74
CA LEU A 203 -8.29 -28.75 -23.00
C LEU A 203 -9.51 -28.60 -23.90
N ASP A 204 -10.57 -29.36 -23.63
CA ASP A 204 -11.85 -29.22 -24.30
C ASP A 204 -12.77 -28.30 -23.48
N ARG A 205 -12.42 -27.01 -23.39
CA ARG A 205 -13.21 -25.97 -22.71
C ARG A 205 -13.48 -24.78 -23.61
N THR A 206 -14.65 -24.18 -23.42
CA THR A 206 -15.02 -22.87 -23.98
C THR A 206 -14.78 -21.81 -22.91
N PHE A 207 -13.99 -20.79 -23.22
CA PHE A 207 -13.66 -19.66 -22.33
C PHE A 207 -14.50 -18.43 -22.68
#